data_AF-A0A1T5A276-F1
#
_entry.id   AF-A0A1T5A276-F1
#
_cell.length_a   1.000
_cell.length_b   1.000
_cell.length_c   1.000
_cell.angle_alpha   90.00
_cell.angle_beta   90.00
_cell.angle_gamma   90.00
#
_symmetry.space_group_name_H-M   'P 1'
#
loop_
_entity.id
_entity.type
_entity.pdbx_description
1 polymer ?
#
loop_
_entity_poly.entity_id
_entity_poly.type
_entity_poly.pdbx_seq_one_letter_code
_entity_poly.pdbx_strand_id
1 'polypeptide(L)'
;MTGSREPLIVIDGIPGGSLNLLQQDDIESFDVLKDGSAAAIYGTRGNAGVILITTKKGREGEPRFDYSTYVQREVVDRKPDFLTASDFRNLIAQGIVNADQDFGASTDLYDELIDKQNISHYHNFAASGGSANTNYRVSLFVNDADGIAKQSSRNQWGGRINVNQRGLQDRLNLQVNLAANFSKSNLLGGGFNNSDDPNARITSTGADFEQAVQRNPTAPIYNEDGSFLETQAYNNYNPISRLANRIAERNEQVLSGDAKLTLDIVEGLSASVFGSYVRNSFNDRFYRSTNDWEQRPGTEWQGLCGQVE
;
A
#
# COMPACT_ATOMS: atom_id res chain seq x y z
N MET A 1 3.73 -9.49 28.89
CA MET A 1 4.36 -10.07 27.69
C MET A 1 3.52 -9.68 26.49
N THR A 2 3.94 -8.71 25.70
CA THR A 2 3.27 -8.30 24.46
C THR A 2 3.85 -9.11 23.30
N GLY A 3 3.41 -10.36 23.15
CA GLY A 3 3.72 -11.11 21.94
C GLY A 3 2.89 -10.54 20.79
N SER A 4 3.54 -9.94 19.79
CA SER A 4 2.85 -9.61 18.54
C SER A 4 2.27 -10.90 17.97
N ARG A 5 1.01 -10.86 17.53
CA ARG A 5 0.33 -11.99 16.89
C ARG A 5 0.63 -12.08 15.38
N GLU A 6 1.47 -11.19 14.88
CA GLU A 6 1.87 -11.17 13.47
C GLU A 6 3.03 -12.13 13.22
N PRO A 7 3.02 -12.90 12.12
CA PRO A 7 4.12 -13.77 11.77
C PRO A 7 5.37 -12.95 11.45
N LEU A 8 6.54 -13.49 11.78
CA LEU A 8 7.81 -12.87 11.38
C LEU A 8 8.07 -13.13 9.89
N ILE A 9 8.27 -12.05 9.14
CA ILE A 9 8.67 -12.13 7.73
C ILE A 9 10.19 -12.08 7.63
N VAL A 10 10.77 -13.03 6.90
CA VAL A 10 12.20 -13.14 6.66
C VAL A 10 12.44 -13.15 5.16
N ILE A 11 13.17 -12.17 4.64
CA ILE A 11 13.49 -12.06 3.21
C ILE A 11 14.98 -12.34 3.05
N ASP A 12 15.34 -13.40 2.32
CA ASP A 12 16.73 -13.84 2.11
C ASP A 12 17.55 -13.97 3.41
N GLY A 13 16.90 -14.37 4.51
CA GLY A 13 17.51 -14.51 5.83
C GLY A 13 17.54 -13.23 6.67
N ILE A 14 17.05 -12.10 6.17
CA ILE A 14 16.88 -10.84 6.93
C ILE A 14 15.51 -10.84 7.62
N PRO A 15 15.44 -10.89 8.97
CA PRO A 15 14.20 -10.72 9.69
C PRO A 15 13.71 -9.28 9.64
N GLY A 16 12.40 -9.07 9.45
CA GLY A 16 11.83 -7.72 9.40
C GLY A 16 12.09 -7.00 8.07
N GLY A 17 12.33 -7.76 7.00
CA GLY A 17 12.35 -7.21 5.65
C GLY A 17 11.00 -6.59 5.30
N SER A 18 11.01 -5.39 4.72
CA SER A 18 9.79 -4.72 4.26
C SER A 18 9.27 -5.41 3.01
N LEU A 19 8.00 -5.84 3.04
CA LEU A 19 7.31 -6.37 1.87
C LEU A 19 7.25 -5.36 0.71
N ASN A 20 7.39 -4.05 0.99
CA ASN A 20 7.43 -3.01 -0.05
C ASN A 20 8.64 -3.15 -0.99
N LEU A 21 9.68 -3.89 -0.60
CA LEU A 21 10.85 -4.16 -1.45
C LEU A 21 10.67 -5.37 -2.37
N LEU A 22 9.59 -6.13 -2.20
CA LEU A 22 9.42 -7.42 -2.86
C LEU A 22 8.45 -7.29 -4.04
N GLN A 23 8.95 -7.63 -5.23
CA GLN A 23 8.12 -7.75 -6.41
C GLN A 23 7.80 -9.22 -6.66
N GLN A 24 6.58 -9.52 -7.11
CA GLN A 24 6.16 -10.89 -7.39
C GLN A 24 7.10 -11.62 -8.37
N ASP A 25 7.57 -10.91 -9.39
CA ASP A 25 8.51 -11.45 -10.39
C ASP A 25 9.90 -11.78 -9.82
N ASP A 26 10.24 -11.26 -8.64
CA ASP A 26 11.53 -11.50 -7.98
C ASP A 26 11.47 -12.65 -6.96
N ILE A 27 10.30 -13.21 -6.69
CA ILE A 27 10.12 -14.26 -5.69
C ILE A 27 10.40 -15.64 -6.30
N GLU A 28 11.26 -16.41 -5.65
CA GLU A 28 11.50 -17.81 -5.98
C GLU A 28 10.57 -18.73 -5.20
N SER A 29 10.46 -18.53 -3.88
CA SER A 29 9.61 -19.36 -3.02
C SER A 29 9.07 -18.60 -1.81
N PHE A 30 7.95 -19.11 -1.30
CA PHE A 30 7.41 -18.79 0.01
C PHE A 30 7.37 -20.06 0.85
N ASP A 31 8.06 -20.06 1.99
CA ASP A 31 8.05 -21.18 2.94
C ASP A 31 7.43 -20.70 4.26
N VAL A 32 6.44 -21.44 4.77
CA VAL A 32 5.70 -21.07 5.99
C VAL A 32 6.01 -22.06 7.11
N LEU A 33 6.74 -21.60 8.13
CA LEU A 33 7.03 -22.36 9.34
C LEU A 33 5.95 -22.11 10.39
N LYS A 34 5.12 -23.11 10.62
CA LYS A 34 3.95 -23.04 11.52
C LYS A 34 4.20 -23.63 12.92
N ASP A 35 5.23 -24.47 13.03
CA ASP A 35 5.53 -25.21 14.26
C ASP A 35 6.58 -24.51 15.12
N GLY A 36 6.78 -25.00 16.35
CA GLY A 36 7.77 -24.48 17.30
C GLY A 36 9.22 -24.51 16.81
N SER A 37 9.52 -25.16 15.68
CA SER A 37 10.83 -25.10 15.01
C SER A 37 11.19 -23.69 14.54
N ALA A 38 10.18 -22.87 14.21
CA ALA A 38 10.39 -21.47 13.82
C ALA A 38 10.94 -20.63 14.98
N ALA A 39 10.43 -20.85 16.19
CA ALA A 39 10.91 -20.21 17.41
C ALA A 39 12.32 -20.70 17.81
N ALA A 40 12.69 -21.94 17.47
CA ALA A 40 14.03 -22.46 17.72
C ALA A 40 15.12 -21.74 16.89
N ILE A 41 14.77 -21.32 15.67
CA ILE A 41 15.71 -20.63 14.76
C ILE A 41 15.66 -19.11 14.95
N TYR A 42 14.47 -18.52 15.02
CA TYR A 42 14.27 -17.07 15.03
C TYR A 42 13.90 -16.49 16.41
N GLY A 43 13.96 -17.32 17.46
CA GLY A 43 13.71 -16.92 18.83
C GLY A 43 12.26 -16.52 19.09
N THR A 44 12.05 -15.69 20.11
CA THR A 44 10.71 -15.25 20.55
C THR A 44 9.91 -14.51 19.48
N ARG A 45 10.58 -13.92 18.47
CA ARG A 45 9.94 -13.27 17.31
C ARG A 45 9.26 -14.27 16.37
N GLY A 46 9.69 -15.53 16.35
CA GLY A 46 9.09 -16.60 15.56
C GLY A 46 7.94 -17.34 16.24
N ASN A 47 7.53 -16.94 17.46
CA ASN A 47 6.47 -17.63 18.22
C ASN A 47 5.09 -17.58 17.55
N ALA A 48 4.84 -16.55 16.72
CA ALA A 48 3.62 -16.41 15.92
C ALA A 48 3.73 -17.07 14.53
N GLY A 49 4.80 -17.83 14.28
CA GLY A 49 5.15 -18.40 12.98
C GLY A 49 6.12 -17.52 12.17
N VAL A 50 6.71 -18.10 11.13
CA VAL A 50 7.67 -17.42 10.25
C VAL A 50 7.31 -17.66 8.79
N ILE A 51 7.31 -16.60 7.98
CA ILE A 51 7.21 -16.67 6.53
C ILE A 51 8.58 -16.33 5.95
N LEU A 52 9.21 -17.31 5.30
CA LEU A 52 10.47 -17.15 4.60
C LEU A 52 10.18 -16.88 3.13
N ILE A 53 10.83 -15.85 2.62
CA ILE A 53 10.75 -15.43 1.24
C ILE A 53 12.16 -15.54 0.67
N THR A 54 12.32 -16.39 -0.35
CA THR A 54 13.56 -16.52 -1.09
C THR A 54 13.41 -15.75 -2.40
N THR A 55 14.37 -14.87 -2.72
CA THR A 55 14.37 -14.17 -4.00
C THR A 55 15.17 -14.90 -5.06
N LYS A 56 14.74 -14.75 -6.32
CA LYS A 56 15.40 -15.37 -7.47
C LYS A 56 16.85 -14.90 -7.54
N LYS A 57 17.76 -15.86 -7.70
CA LYS A 57 19.19 -15.63 -7.84
C LYS A 57 19.66 -15.78 -9.28
N GLY A 58 20.87 -15.29 -9.54
CA GLY A 58 21.56 -15.56 -10.81
C GLY A 58 21.76 -17.06 -11.03
N ARG A 59 21.73 -17.47 -12.30
CA ARG A 59 22.05 -18.85 -12.72
C ARG A 59 23.29 -18.81 -13.60
N GLU A 60 24.10 -19.86 -13.52
CA GLU A 60 25.19 -20.06 -14.47
C GLU A 60 24.62 -20.24 -15.88
N GLY A 61 25.33 -19.69 -16.87
CA GLY A 61 24.98 -19.82 -18.27
C GLY A 61 24.90 -18.49 -18.99
N GLU A 62 24.43 -18.57 -20.24
CA GLU A 62 24.28 -17.41 -21.11
C GLU A 62 23.33 -16.37 -20.50
N PRO A 63 23.54 -15.07 -20.78
CA PRO A 63 22.65 -14.02 -20.33
C PRO A 63 21.21 -14.28 -20.75
N ARG A 64 20.30 -14.30 -19.77
CA ARG A 64 18.86 -14.40 -19.96
C ARG A 64 18.19 -13.08 -19.58
N PHE A 65 17.31 -12.62 -20.45
CA PHE A 65 16.49 -11.45 -20.25
C PHE A 65 15.03 -11.87 -20.16
N ASP A 66 14.33 -11.37 -19.15
CA ASP A 66 12.90 -11.61 -18.94
C ASP A 66 12.19 -10.26 -18.83
N TYR A 67 11.04 -10.14 -19.49
CA TYR A 67 10.16 -8.98 -19.39
C TYR A 67 8.76 -9.47 -19.03
N SER A 68 8.24 -8.98 -17.91
CA SER A 68 6.90 -9.26 -17.41
C SER A 68 6.10 -7.96 -17.39
N THR A 69 4.84 -8.03 -17.81
CA THR A 69 3.93 -6.88 -17.75
C THR A 69 2.49 -7.33 -17.59
N TYR A 70 1.68 -6.48 -16.96
CA TYR A 70 0.24 -6.62 -16.96
C TYR A 70 -0.42 -5.24 -16.93
N VAL A 71 -1.68 -5.22 -17.37
CA VAL A 71 -2.58 -4.08 -17.25
C VAL A 71 -3.78 -4.55 -16.45
N GLN A 72 -4.21 -3.77 -15.47
CA GLN A 72 -5.30 -4.10 -14.56
C GLN A 72 -6.30 -2.95 -14.51
N ARG A 73 -7.58 -3.30 -14.45
CA ARG A 73 -8.67 -2.37 -14.14
C ARG A 73 -9.51 -2.96 -13.03
N GLU A 74 -9.78 -2.17 -12.00
CA GLU A 74 -10.57 -2.63 -10.86
C GLU A 74 -12.03 -2.18 -11.02
N VAL A 75 -12.97 -3.08 -10.78
CA VAL A 75 -14.41 -2.81 -10.87
C VAL A 75 -15.11 -3.25 -9.60
N VAL A 76 -16.14 -2.49 -9.22
CA VAL A 76 -17.00 -2.86 -8.08
C VAL A 76 -17.88 -4.04 -8.47
N ASP A 77 -17.67 -5.19 -7.84
CA ASP A 77 -18.53 -6.38 -8.00
C ASP A 77 -19.83 -6.25 -7.20
N ARG A 78 -19.72 -5.75 -5.96
CA ARG A 78 -20.86 -5.56 -5.05
C ARG A 78 -20.73 -4.26 -4.28
N LYS A 79 -21.85 -3.55 -4.15
CA LYS A 79 -22.00 -2.40 -3.26
C LYS A 79 -23.15 -2.64 -2.28
N PRO A 80 -23.17 -1.97 -1.12
CA PRO A 80 -24.29 -2.06 -0.18
C PRO A 80 -25.60 -1.63 -0.85
N ASP A 81 -26.71 -2.22 -0.41
CA ASP A 81 -28.05 -1.74 -0.79
C ASP A 81 -28.40 -0.54 0.09
N PHE A 82 -28.69 0.60 -0.54
CA PHE A 82 -29.11 1.82 0.13
C PHE A 82 -30.18 2.53 -0.69
N LEU A 83 -30.89 3.46 -0.05
CA LEU A 83 -32.01 4.16 -0.67
C LEU A 83 -31.54 4.95 -1.89
N THR A 84 -32.21 4.74 -3.03
CA THR A 84 -32.08 5.64 -4.17
C THR A 84 -32.87 6.93 -3.92
N ALA A 85 -32.65 7.95 -4.75
CA ALA A 85 -33.46 9.18 -4.70
C ALA A 85 -34.96 8.89 -4.87
N SER A 86 -35.30 7.90 -5.71
CA SER A 86 -36.68 7.46 -5.90
C SER A 86 -37.25 6.80 -4.65
N ASP A 87 -36.49 5.93 -4.00
CA ASP A 87 -36.91 5.29 -2.74
C ASP A 87 -37.11 6.33 -1.63
N PHE A 88 -36.21 7.31 -1.55
CA PHE A 88 -36.30 8.40 -0.59
C PHE A 88 -37.59 9.23 -0.80
N ARG A 89 -37.91 9.59 -2.04
CA ARG A 89 -39.17 10.29 -2.37
C ARG A 89 -40.41 9.44 -2.12
N ASN A 90 -40.33 8.12 -2.28
CA ASN A 90 -41.42 7.22 -1.90
C ASN A 90 -41.67 7.25 -0.39
N LEU A 91 -40.63 7.32 0.44
CA LEU A 91 -40.76 7.50 1.89
C LEU A 91 -41.39 8.85 2.26
N ILE A 92 -41.12 9.91 1.47
CA ILE A 92 -41.81 11.20 1.61
C ILE A 92 -43.30 11.07 1.28
N ALA A 93 -43.64 10.42 0.17
CA ALA A 93 -45.04 10.19 -0.22
C ALA A 93 -45.81 9.33 0.80
N GLN A 94 -45.12 8.45 1.53
CA GLN A 94 -45.68 7.65 2.62
C GLN A 94 -45.79 8.42 3.95
N GLY A 95 -45.27 9.66 4.02
CA GLY A 95 -45.26 10.48 5.23
C GLY A 95 -44.25 10.03 6.29
N ILE A 96 -43.30 9.16 5.94
CA ILE A 96 -42.23 8.69 6.84
C ILE A 96 -41.13 9.75 6.95
N VAL A 97 -40.81 10.41 5.84
CA VAL A 97 -39.84 11.51 5.75
C VAL A 97 -40.59 12.80 5.40
N ASN A 98 -40.16 13.93 5.96
CA ASN A 98 -40.79 15.21 5.65
C ASN A 98 -40.44 15.68 4.22
N ALA A 99 -41.38 16.35 3.57
CA ALA A 99 -41.23 16.80 2.18
C ALA A 99 -40.15 17.87 1.97
N ASP A 100 -39.77 18.63 3.01
CA ASP A 100 -38.68 19.62 2.97
C ASP A 100 -37.28 18.98 2.84
N GLN A 101 -37.18 17.66 2.98
CA GLN A 101 -35.94 16.90 2.83
C GLN A 101 -35.70 16.43 1.39
N ASP A 102 -36.59 16.71 0.44
CA ASP A 102 -36.31 16.49 -0.99
C ASP A 102 -35.56 17.70 -1.56
N PHE A 103 -34.28 17.50 -1.89
CA PHE A 103 -33.44 18.52 -2.51
C PHE A 103 -33.50 18.51 -4.05
N GLY A 104 -34.39 17.70 -4.63
CA GLY A 104 -34.73 17.73 -6.06
C GLY A 104 -33.73 17.02 -7.00
N ALA A 105 -32.55 16.64 -6.54
CA ALA A 105 -31.55 15.94 -7.35
C ALA A 105 -31.71 14.41 -7.27
N SER A 106 -30.88 13.67 -8.00
CA SER A 106 -30.78 12.21 -7.93
C SER A 106 -29.31 11.82 -8.03
N THR A 107 -28.66 11.78 -6.88
CA THR A 107 -27.21 11.64 -6.74
C THR A 107 -26.87 10.23 -6.22
N ASP A 108 -26.14 9.44 -7.01
CA ASP A 108 -25.49 8.22 -6.52
C ASP A 108 -24.07 8.58 -6.07
N LEU A 109 -23.94 9.06 -4.83
CA LEU A 109 -22.66 9.52 -4.30
C LEU A 109 -21.63 8.38 -4.23
N TYR A 110 -22.08 7.13 -4.09
CA TYR A 110 -21.19 5.97 -4.07
C TYR A 110 -20.52 5.81 -5.44
N ASP A 111 -21.32 5.83 -6.51
CA ASP A 111 -20.82 5.75 -7.89
C ASP A 111 -19.92 6.94 -8.26
N GLU A 112 -20.18 8.12 -7.69
CA GLU A 112 -19.33 9.30 -7.85
C GLU A 112 -17.98 9.21 -7.16
N LEU A 113 -17.81 8.33 -6.18
CA LEU A 113 -16.52 8.09 -5.52
C LEU A 113 -15.68 7.03 -6.22
N ILE A 114 -16.30 6.25 -7.12
CA ILE A 114 -15.58 5.26 -7.92
C ILE A 114 -14.76 5.97 -8.99
N ASP A 115 -13.48 5.61 -9.05
CA ASP A 115 -12.64 5.95 -10.18
C ASP A 115 -12.92 4.99 -11.33
N LYS A 116 -13.64 5.48 -12.33
CA LYS A 116 -14.01 4.68 -13.52
C LYS A 116 -12.85 4.53 -14.51
N GLN A 117 -11.78 5.31 -14.33
CA GLN A 117 -10.60 5.40 -15.20
C GLN A 117 -9.35 4.73 -14.61
N ASN A 118 -9.49 3.99 -13.51
CA ASN A 118 -8.43 3.31 -12.75
C ASN A 118 -7.70 2.19 -13.52
N ILE A 119 -6.82 2.58 -14.44
CA ILE A 119 -6.03 1.64 -15.24
C ILE A 119 -4.61 1.56 -14.69
N SER A 120 -4.35 0.47 -13.99
CA SER A 120 -3.04 0.13 -13.46
C SER A 120 -2.18 -0.56 -14.50
N HIS A 121 -0.88 -0.29 -14.50
CA HIS A 121 0.09 -0.95 -15.37
C HIS A 121 1.39 -1.27 -14.64
N TYR A 122 1.92 -2.44 -14.95
CA TYR A 122 3.11 -2.97 -14.33
C TYR A 122 4.11 -3.42 -15.38
N HIS A 123 5.37 -3.11 -15.14
CA HIS A 123 6.49 -3.49 -15.99
C HIS A 123 7.64 -3.97 -15.11
N ASN A 124 8.19 -5.13 -15.43
CA ASN A 124 9.37 -5.65 -14.78
C ASN A 124 10.34 -6.21 -15.81
N PHE A 125 11.57 -5.74 -15.75
CA PHE A 125 12.67 -6.17 -16.59
C PHE A 125 13.71 -6.85 -15.72
N ALA A 126 14.11 -8.06 -16.08
CA ALA A 126 15.16 -8.78 -15.38
C ALA A 126 16.23 -9.26 -16.35
N ALA A 127 17.48 -9.19 -15.91
CA ALA A 127 18.63 -9.79 -16.58
C ALA A 127 19.35 -10.71 -15.59
N SER A 128 19.70 -11.91 -16.01
CA SER A 128 20.45 -12.87 -15.21
C SER A 128 21.47 -13.60 -16.06
N GLY A 129 22.51 -14.13 -15.42
CA GLY A 129 23.54 -14.89 -16.11
C GLY A 129 24.77 -15.08 -15.24
N GLY A 130 25.79 -15.73 -15.79
CA GLY A 130 27.01 -15.94 -15.03
C GLY A 130 27.92 -17.03 -15.58
N SER A 131 29.12 -17.07 -15.02
CA SER A 131 30.04 -18.20 -15.13
C SER A 131 29.87 -19.14 -13.92
N ALA A 132 30.60 -20.26 -13.92
CA ALA A 132 30.69 -21.18 -12.77
C ALA A 132 31.06 -20.49 -11.45
N ASN A 133 31.86 -19.41 -11.54
CA ASN A 133 32.37 -18.69 -10.38
C ASN A 133 31.57 -17.44 -10.03
N THR A 134 30.76 -16.90 -10.93
CA THR A 134 30.03 -15.65 -10.69
C THR A 134 28.68 -15.72 -11.35
N ASN A 135 27.62 -15.59 -10.57
CA ASN A 135 26.28 -15.41 -11.11
C ASN A 135 25.65 -14.11 -10.59
N TYR A 136 24.80 -13.52 -11.42
CA TYR A 136 24.11 -12.28 -11.11
C TYR A 136 22.65 -12.34 -11.57
N ARG A 137 21.82 -11.55 -10.90
CA ARG A 137 20.49 -11.18 -11.34
C ARG A 137 20.24 -9.72 -11.02
N VAL A 138 19.75 -8.98 -12.00
CA VAL A 138 19.29 -7.59 -11.85
C VAL A 138 17.84 -7.54 -12.27
N SER A 139 16.98 -6.92 -11.48
CA SER A 139 15.60 -6.61 -11.84
C SER A 139 15.33 -5.12 -11.64
N LEU A 140 14.50 -4.55 -12.50
CA LEU A 140 13.98 -3.20 -12.43
C LEU A 140 12.47 -3.25 -12.68
N PHE A 141 11.70 -2.53 -11.89
CA PHE A 141 10.25 -2.49 -12.05
C PHE A 141 9.71 -1.08 -11.98
N VAL A 142 8.56 -0.90 -12.64
CA VAL A 142 7.67 0.26 -12.52
C VAL A 142 6.26 -0.29 -12.35
N ASN A 143 5.53 0.22 -11.38
CA ASN A 143 4.14 -0.12 -11.12
C ASN A 143 3.36 1.17 -10.88
N ASP A 144 2.40 1.44 -11.73
CA ASP A 144 1.41 2.49 -11.52
C ASP A 144 0.09 1.81 -11.16
N ALA A 145 -0.34 1.96 -9.92
CA ALA A 145 -1.53 1.31 -9.39
C ALA A 145 -2.60 2.34 -9.03
N ASP A 146 -3.66 2.41 -9.82
CA ASP A 146 -4.86 3.19 -9.54
C ASP A 146 -5.92 2.30 -8.90
N GLY A 147 -6.43 2.72 -7.73
CA GLY A 147 -7.44 1.97 -6.99
C GLY A 147 -8.87 2.22 -7.46
N ILE A 148 -9.82 1.46 -6.93
CA ILE A 148 -11.27 1.65 -7.17
C ILE A 148 -11.77 3.05 -6.72
N ALA A 149 -11.18 3.64 -5.68
CA ALA A 149 -11.63 4.93 -5.16
C ALA A 149 -10.87 6.10 -5.81
N LYS A 150 -11.59 7.17 -6.15
CA LYS A 150 -10.97 8.44 -6.58
C LYS A 150 -9.96 8.91 -5.54
N GLN A 151 -8.84 9.45 -5.99
CA GLN A 151 -7.73 9.91 -5.12
C GLN A 151 -7.07 8.78 -4.30
N SER A 152 -7.11 7.54 -4.79
CA SER A 152 -6.39 6.40 -4.22
C SER A 152 -5.47 5.79 -5.29
N SER A 153 -4.18 6.03 -5.18
CA SER A 153 -3.21 5.51 -6.14
C SER A 153 -1.83 5.31 -5.52
N ARG A 154 -1.01 4.49 -6.17
CA ARG A 154 0.37 4.22 -5.76
C ARG A 154 1.27 3.98 -6.96
N ASN A 155 2.19 4.91 -7.17
CA ASN A 155 3.19 4.86 -8.21
C ASN A 155 4.51 4.45 -7.55
N GLN A 156 5.09 3.34 -7.98
CA GLN A 156 6.32 2.82 -7.41
C GLN A 156 7.28 2.36 -8.51
N TRP A 157 8.57 2.52 -8.24
CA TRP A 157 9.62 1.99 -9.08
C TRP A 157 10.80 1.60 -8.22
N GLY A 158 11.62 0.70 -8.74
CA GLY A 158 12.72 0.18 -7.97
C GLY A 158 13.45 -0.92 -8.70
N GLY A 159 14.29 -1.61 -7.94
CA GLY A 159 15.06 -2.71 -8.49
C GLY A 159 15.78 -3.51 -7.44
N ARG A 160 16.26 -4.67 -7.87
CA ARG A 160 17.04 -5.61 -7.07
C ARG A 160 18.29 -6.02 -7.84
N ILE A 161 19.38 -6.18 -7.11
CA ILE A 161 20.62 -6.75 -7.60
C ILE A 161 20.99 -7.90 -6.66
N ASN A 162 21.21 -9.07 -7.22
CA ASN A 162 21.77 -10.23 -6.55
C ASN A 162 23.06 -10.61 -7.26
N VAL A 163 24.13 -10.82 -6.49
CA VAL A 163 25.41 -11.31 -6.99
C VAL A 163 25.90 -12.43 -6.07
N ASN A 164 26.33 -13.53 -6.65
CA ASN A 164 27.02 -14.59 -5.95
C ASN A 164 28.37 -14.85 -6.63
N GLN A 165 29.44 -14.83 -5.83
CA GLN A 165 30.81 -15.06 -6.27
C GLN A 165 31.40 -16.23 -5.49
N ARG A 166 31.81 -17.27 -6.22
CA ARG A 166 32.70 -18.32 -5.74
C ARG A 166 34.16 -17.96 -6.00
N GLY A 167 35.03 -18.32 -5.08
CA GLY A 167 36.47 -18.10 -5.15
C GLY A 167 37.24 -19.15 -4.35
N LEU A 168 38.57 -19.06 -4.38
CA LEU A 168 39.46 -19.98 -3.66
C LEU A 168 39.17 -21.47 -3.95
N GLN A 169 39.01 -21.83 -5.23
CA GLN A 169 38.65 -23.20 -5.66
C GLN A 169 37.35 -23.69 -4.98
N ASP A 170 36.29 -22.89 -5.12
CA ASP A 170 34.96 -23.11 -4.52
C ASP A 170 34.87 -23.08 -3.00
N ARG A 171 35.97 -22.77 -2.29
CA ARG A 171 35.98 -22.68 -0.83
C ARG A 171 35.45 -21.36 -0.29
N LEU A 172 35.39 -20.31 -1.10
CA LEU A 172 34.82 -19.01 -0.71
C LEU A 172 33.53 -18.77 -1.47
N ASN A 173 32.48 -18.35 -0.77
CA ASN A 173 31.20 -17.97 -1.34
C ASN A 173 30.77 -16.61 -0.77
N LEU A 174 30.75 -15.59 -1.63
CA LEU A 174 30.25 -14.26 -1.30
C LEU A 174 28.89 -14.05 -1.99
N GLN A 175 27.85 -13.81 -1.20
CA GLN A 175 26.53 -13.41 -1.66
C GLN A 175 26.28 -11.96 -1.28
N VAL A 176 25.79 -11.16 -2.21
CA VAL A 176 25.38 -9.77 -2.00
C VAL A 176 24.00 -9.58 -2.61
N ASN A 177 23.07 -9.02 -1.83
CA ASN A 177 21.78 -8.57 -2.32
C ASN A 177 21.60 -7.08 -2.01
N LEU A 178 21.11 -6.34 -2.98
CA LEU A 178 20.72 -4.94 -2.85
C LEU A 178 19.32 -4.77 -3.41
N ALA A 179 18.47 -4.00 -2.75
CA ALA A 179 17.17 -3.63 -3.28
C ALA A 179 16.78 -2.21 -2.89
N ALA A 180 16.06 -1.55 -3.79
CA ALA A 180 15.51 -0.23 -3.58
C ALA A 180 14.07 -0.18 -4.11
N ASN A 181 13.19 0.48 -3.36
CA ASN A 181 11.83 0.80 -3.77
C ASN A 181 11.54 2.26 -3.42
N PHE A 182 11.13 3.02 -4.41
CA PHE A 182 10.65 4.39 -4.29
C PHE A 182 9.18 4.41 -4.64
N SER A 183 8.34 4.96 -3.77
CA SER A 183 6.90 5.02 -4.02
C SER A 183 6.31 6.36 -3.63
N LYS A 184 5.41 6.88 -4.48
CA LYS A 184 4.52 7.99 -4.19
C LYS A 184 3.09 7.44 -4.14
N SER A 185 2.38 7.64 -3.03
CA SER A 185 1.01 7.17 -2.84
C SER A 185 0.07 8.33 -2.59
N ASN A 186 -1.08 8.37 -3.27
CA ASN A 186 -2.22 9.20 -2.91
C ASN A 186 -3.12 8.38 -1.98
N LEU A 187 -3.22 8.82 -0.74
CA LEU A 187 -3.90 8.12 0.35
C LEU A 187 -5.22 8.81 0.73
N LEU A 188 -5.65 9.78 -0.07
CA LEU A 188 -6.79 10.60 0.26
C LEU A 188 -8.10 9.83 0.09
N GLY A 189 -8.24 9.08 -1.00
CA GLY A 189 -9.44 8.39 -1.41
C GLY A 189 -9.73 7.09 -0.66
N GLY A 190 -11.02 6.77 -0.54
CA GLY A 190 -11.49 5.49 -0.01
C GLY A 190 -11.30 5.34 1.49
N GLY A 191 -11.21 6.48 2.21
CA GLY A 191 -10.62 6.56 3.54
C GLY A 191 -11.13 5.56 4.59
N PHE A 192 -10.25 5.28 5.55
CA PHE A 192 -10.47 4.37 6.66
C PHE A 192 -10.30 5.15 7.97
N ASN A 193 -11.13 4.85 8.98
CA ASN A 193 -10.93 5.34 10.34
C ASN A 193 -10.14 4.29 11.12
N ASN A 194 -8.89 4.61 11.46
CA ASN A 194 -7.98 3.75 12.22
C ASN A 194 -7.66 4.38 13.58
N SER A 195 -8.59 5.16 14.15
CA SER A 195 -8.43 5.81 15.46
C SER A 195 -8.03 4.85 16.59
N ASP A 196 -8.35 3.57 16.42
CA ASP A 196 -8.15 2.53 17.42
C ASP A 196 -6.82 1.76 17.23
N ASP A 197 -6.10 1.98 16.12
CA ASP A 197 -4.79 1.36 15.87
C ASP A 197 -3.66 2.27 16.37
N PRO A 198 -2.95 1.89 17.46
CA PRO A 198 -1.86 2.68 18.02
C PRO A 198 -0.63 2.76 17.09
N ASN A 199 -0.59 1.96 16.01
CA ASN A 199 0.43 2.00 14.97
C ASN A 199 -0.08 2.65 13.67
N ALA A 200 -1.29 3.20 13.67
CA ALA A 200 -1.87 3.85 12.51
C ALA A 200 -0.96 4.99 12.05
N ARG A 201 -0.32 4.80 10.90
CA ARG A 201 0.53 5.83 10.27
C ARG A 201 -0.31 7.05 9.83
N ILE A 202 -1.64 6.90 9.71
CA ILE A 202 -2.65 7.94 9.51
C ILE A 202 -3.89 7.54 10.31
N THR A 203 -4.38 8.41 11.20
CA THR A 203 -5.48 8.09 12.14
C THR A 203 -6.86 8.05 11.48
N SER A 204 -7.09 8.89 10.46
CA SER A 204 -8.28 8.81 9.60
C SER A 204 -8.05 9.58 8.30
N THR A 205 -8.35 8.97 7.16
CA THR A 205 -8.34 9.63 5.83
C THR A 205 -9.75 10.02 5.37
N GLY A 206 -10.75 9.89 6.24
CA GLY A 206 -12.18 10.06 5.93
C GLY A 206 -12.93 8.73 6.02
N ALA A 207 -14.20 8.76 5.64
CA ALA A 207 -15.09 7.59 5.56
C ALA A 207 -16.00 7.77 4.34
N ASP A 208 -15.39 8.06 3.18
CA ASP A 208 -16.10 8.60 2.02
C ASP A 208 -17.25 7.70 1.55
N PHE A 209 -17.04 6.39 1.53
CA PHE A 209 -18.07 5.42 1.17
C PHE A 209 -19.16 5.25 2.24
N GLU A 210 -18.82 5.43 3.52
CA GLU A 210 -19.82 5.47 4.59
C GLU A 210 -20.73 6.70 4.43
N GLN A 211 -20.13 7.86 4.18
CA GLN A 211 -20.85 9.10 3.90
C GLN A 211 -21.73 8.97 2.66
N ALA A 212 -21.26 8.29 1.63
CA ALA A 212 -22.03 8.04 0.42
C ALA A 212 -23.30 7.22 0.65
N VAL A 213 -23.28 6.29 1.60
CA VAL A 213 -24.44 5.44 1.94
C VAL A 213 -25.42 6.15 2.88
N GLN A 214 -24.95 7.08 3.72
CA GLN A 214 -25.79 7.79 4.70
C GLN A 214 -26.37 9.10 4.18
N ARG A 215 -25.74 9.73 3.19
CA ARG A 215 -26.17 11.04 2.67
C ARG A 215 -27.49 10.93 1.92
N ASN A 216 -28.33 11.93 2.08
CA ASN A 216 -29.61 12.03 1.37
C ASN A 216 -29.39 11.96 -0.16
N PRO A 217 -29.94 10.94 -0.85
CA PRO A 217 -29.69 10.72 -2.28
C PRO A 217 -30.39 11.77 -3.18
N THR A 218 -31.28 12.60 -2.62
CA THR A 218 -31.88 13.73 -3.33
C THR A 218 -31.03 14.99 -3.28
N ALA A 219 -29.97 15.03 -2.45
CA ALA A 219 -29.07 16.17 -2.32
C ALA A 219 -28.09 16.25 -3.51
N PRO A 220 -27.99 17.39 -4.22
CA PRO A 220 -26.98 17.56 -5.26
C PRO A 220 -25.56 17.62 -4.68
N ILE A 221 -24.55 17.45 -5.54
CA ILE A 221 -23.14 17.59 -5.13
C ILE A 221 -22.77 19.08 -4.95
N TYR A 222 -23.35 19.94 -5.79
CA TYR A 222 -23.07 21.37 -5.85
C TYR A 222 -24.35 22.18 -5.63
N ASN A 223 -24.20 23.37 -5.06
CA ASN A 223 -25.18 24.44 -5.10
C ASN A 223 -25.23 25.06 -6.51
N GLU A 224 -26.25 25.88 -6.77
CA GLU A 224 -26.39 26.59 -8.06
C GLU A 224 -25.23 27.55 -8.35
N ASP A 225 -24.56 28.06 -7.31
CA ASP A 225 -23.38 28.93 -7.42
C ASP A 225 -22.06 28.17 -7.67
N GLY A 226 -22.12 26.83 -7.76
CA GLY A 226 -20.97 25.95 -7.97
C GLY A 226 -20.19 25.60 -6.70
N SER A 227 -20.54 26.14 -5.53
CA SER A 227 -19.99 25.70 -4.26
C SER A 227 -20.49 24.30 -3.90
N PHE A 228 -19.77 23.56 -3.05
CA PHE A 228 -20.21 22.24 -2.62
C PHE A 228 -21.45 22.35 -1.74
N LEU A 229 -22.50 21.58 -2.07
CA LEU A 229 -23.64 21.42 -1.15
C LEU A 229 -23.20 20.54 0.00
N GLU A 230 -23.55 20.97 1.19
CA GLU A 230 -23.23 20.30 2.43
C GLU A 230 -24.52 20.18 3.25
N THR A 231 -24.85 18.98 3.73
CA THR A 231 -26.11 18.75 4.45
C THR A 231 -25.93 19.07 5.94
N GLN A 232 -27.03 19.30 6.67
CA GLN A 232 -26.98 19.61 8.12
C GLN A 232 -27.21 18.37 9.00
N ALA A 233 -27.16 17.17 8.44
CA ALA A 233 -27.27 15.94 9.21
C ALA A 233 -26.03 15.75 10.13
N TYR A 234 -26.24 15.13 11.29
CA TYR A 234 -25.16 14.85 12.24
C TYR A 234 -24.09 13.97 11.58
N ASN A 235 -22.82 14.37 11.70
CA ASN A 235 -21.66 13.66 11.15
C ASN A 235 -21.76 13.37 9.63
N ASN A 236 -22.36 14.31 8.88
CA ASN A 236 -22.50 14.22 7.42
C ASN A 236 -21.69 15.31 6.70
N TYR A 237 -20.91 14.92 5.69
CA TYR A 237 -20.22 15.85 4.78
C TYR A 237 -20.26 15.34 3.34
N ASN A 238 -20.01 16.23 2.38
CA ASN A 238 -19.86 15.87 0.98
C ASN A 238 -18.44 15.34 0.70
N PRO A 239 -18.25 14.03 0.41
CA PRO A 239 -16.92 13.49 0.21
C PRO A 239 -16.22 14.06 -1.03
N ILE A 240 -16.96 14.50 -2.05
CA ILE A 240 -16.38 15.16 -3.22
C ILE A 240 -15.79 16.52 -2.84
N SER A 241 -16.42 17.25 -1.92
CA SER A 241 -15.87 18.48 -1.34
C SER A 241 -14.54 18.22 -0.65
N ARG A 242 -14.48 17.15 0.15
CA ARG A 242 -13.26 16.71 0.84
C ARG A 242 -12.14 16.36 -0.14
N LEU A 243 -12.43 15.55 -1.16
CA LEU A 243 -11.46 15.14 -2.18
C LEU A 243 -10.93 16.35 -2.99
N ALA A 244 -11.75 17.39 -3.19
CA ALA A 244 -11.34 18.60 -3.88
C ALA A 244 -10.52 19.58 -3.02
N ASN A 245 -10.69 19.53 -1.70
CA ASN A 245 -10.13 20.51 -0.77
C ASN A 245 -8.97 19.98 0.09
N ARG A 246 -8.60 18.70 -0.07
CA ARG A 246 -7.53 18.07 0.73
C ARG A 246 -6.48 17.39 -0.15
N ILE A 247 -5.31 17.21 0.45
CA ILE A 247 -4.22 16.38 -0.08
C ILE A 247 -3.77 15.46 1.05
N ALA A 248 -3.52 14.20 0.72
CA ALA A 248 -2.91 13.21 1.59
C ALA A 248 -2.00 12.34 0.73
N GLU A 249 -0.71 12.67 0.68
CA GLU A 249 0.28 11.95 -0.12
C GLU A 249 1.39 11.40 0.79
N ARG A 250 1.95 10.25 0.43
CA ARG A 250 3.18 9.71 1.04
C ARG A 250 4.24 9.50 -0.02
N ASN A 251 5.42 10.04 0.21
CA ASN A 251 6.65 9.67 -0.50
C ASN A 251 7.47 8.74 0.39
N GLU A 252 7.64 7.48 0.00
CA GLU A 252 8.37 6.47 0.77
C GLU A 252 9.56 5.93 -0.04
N GLN A 253 10.68 5.74 0.65
CA GLN A 253 11.91 5.15 0.13
C GLN A 253 12.32 4.01 1.05
N VAL A 254 12.39 2.82 0.49
CA VAL A 254 12.87 1.63 1.20
C VAL A 254 14.13 1.16 0.50
N LEU A 255 15.21 1.00 1.27
CA LEU A 255 16.49 0.49 0.80
C LEU A 255 16.85 -0.72 1.66
N SER A 256 17.35 -1.77 1.05
CA SER A 256 17.95 -2.90 1.76
C SER A 256 19.25 -3.33 1.09
N GLY A 257 20.23 -3.69 1.90
CA GLY A 257 21.42 -4.38 1.44
C GLY A 257 21.86 -5.43 2.43
N ASP A 258 22.29 -6.58 1.93
CA ASP A 258 22.93 -7.60 2.74
C ASP A 258 24.10 -8.25 2.00
N ALA A 259 25.03 -8.76 2.81
CA ALA A 259 26.16 -9.51 2.34
C ALA A 259 26.39 -10.70 3.26
N LYS A 260 26.64 -11.86 2.66
CA LYS A 260 27.05 -13.08 3.34
C LYS A 260 28.35 -13.59 2.75
N LEU A 261 29.37 -13.76 3.59
CA LEU A 261 30.61 -14.40 3.22
C LEU A 261 30.70 -15.75 3.93
N THR A 262 30.86 -16.82 3.17
CA THR A 262 31.05 -18.18 3.68
C THR A 262 32.42 -18.70 3.21
N LEU A 263 33.21 -19.25 4.13
CA LEU A 263 34.50 -19.87 3.88
C LEU A 263 34.50 -21.32 4.37
N ASP A 264 34.77 -22.25 3.46
CA ASP A 264 34.99 -23.65 3.75
C ASP A 264 36.45 -23.86 4.18
N ILE A 265 36.64 -24.07 5.49
CA ILE A 265 37.96 -24.15 6.12
C ILE A 265 38.56 -25.53 5.86
N VAL A 266 37.77 -26.58 6.03
CA VAL A 266 38.06 -27.97 5.69
C VAL A 266 36.75 -28.66 5.34
N GLU A 267 36.83 -29.88 4.81
CA GLU A 267 35.63 -30.68 4.51
C GLU A 267 34.76 -30.83 5.77
N GLY A 268 33.48 -30.45 5.65
CA GLY A 268 32.51 -30.49 6.76
C GLY A 268 32.56 -29.30 7.74
N LEU A 269 33.49 -28.34 7.58
CA LEU A 269 33.59 -27.15 8.44
C LEU A 269 33.60 -25.84 7.63
N SER A 270 32.51 -25.08 7.75
CA SER A 270 32.37 -23.75 7.16
C SER A 270 32.23 -22.68 8.23
N ALA A 271 32.84 -21.51 8.02
CA ALA A 271 32.56 -20.30 8.79
C ALA A 271 31.79 -19.31 7.92
N SER A 272 30.82 -18.59 8.48
CA SER A 272 30.06 -17.56 7.76
C SER A 272 29.96 -16.27 8.55
N VAL A 273 30.07 -15.15 7.84
CA VAL A 273 29.80 -13.80 8.35
C VAL A 273 28.66 -13.22 7.52
N PHE A 274 27.66 -12.64 8.20
CA PHE A 274 26.50 -12.04 7.58
C PHE A 274 26.26 -10.64 8.14
N GLY A 275 25.93 -9.69 7.28
CA GLY A 275 25.51 -8.35 7.66
C GLY A 275 24.40 -7.86 6.75
N SER A 276 23.43 -7.15 7.33
CA SER A 276 22.31 -6.57 6.61
C SER A 276 21.99 -5.17 7.13
N TYR A 277 21.54 -4.29 6.25
CA TYR A 277 21.07 -2.96 6.55
C TYR A 277 19.78 -2.69 5.81
N VAL A 278 18.75 -2.23 6.53
CA VAL A 278 17.46 -1.81 5.96
C VAL A 278 17.17 -0.41 6.43
N ARG A 279 16.80 0.47 5.50
CA ARG A 279 16.37 1.83 5.77
C ARG A 279 15.00 2.04 5.14
N ASN A 280 14.03 2.41 5.96
CA ASN A 280 12.74 2.91 5.49
C ASN A 280 12.63 4.40 5.89
N SER A 281 12.39 5.26 4.92
CA SER A 281 12.21 6.69 5.11
C SER A 281 10.97 7.12 4.35
N PHE A 282 10.08 7.87 5.00
CA PHE A 282 8.91 8.42 4.35
C PHE A 282 8.69 9.87 4.77
N ASN A 283 8.03 10.63 3.92
CA ASN A 283 7.51 11.96 4.21
C ASN A 283 6.05 11.97 3.79
N ASP A 284 5.19 12.41 4.71
CA ASP A 284 3.77 12.57 4.46
C ASP A 284 3.46 14.03 4.21
N ARG A 285 2.64 14.28 3.20
CA ARG A 285 2.15 15.60 2.88
C ARG A 285 0.65 15.63 3.09
N PHE A 286 0.25 16.43 4.07
CA PHE A 286 -1.15 16.75 4.32
C PHE A 286 -1.42 18.22 4.06
N TYR A 287 -2.55 18.50 3.41
CA TYR A 287 -3.04 19.86 3.23
C TYR A 287 -4.57 19.84 3.33
N ARG A 288 -5.13 20.89 3.94
CA ARG A 288 -6.57 21.16 3.96
C ARG A 288 -6.78 22.63 3.59
N SER A 289 -7.64 22.88 2.62
CA SER A 289 -8.06 24.22 2.20
C SER A 289 -8.95 24.87 3.27
N THR A 290 -8.97 26.21 3.30
CA THR A 290 -9.94 26.97 4.13
C THR A 290 -11.39 26.72 3.73
N ASN A 291 -11.62 26.21 2.52
CA ASN A 291 -12.95 25.88 2.00
C ASN A 291 -13.41 24.46 2.40
N ASP A 292 -12.58 23.71 3.14
CA ASP A 292 -12.93 22.37 3.61
C ASP A 292 -14.07 22.40 4.65
N TRP A 293 -14.93 21.37 4.63
CA TRP A 293 -16.05 21.25 5.57
C TRP A 293 -15.62 21.34 7.05
N GLU A 294 -14.45 20.80 7.41
CA GLU A 294 -13.95 20.84 8.79
C GLU A 294 -13.40 22.22 9.20
N GLN A 295 -13.38 23.24 8.33
CA GLN A 295 -12.93 24.60 8.69
C GLN A 295 -14.08 25.50 9.20
N ARG A 296 -15.28 24.95 9.37
CA ARG A 296 -16.47 25.69 9.82
C ARG A 296 -16.32 26.22 11.26
N PRO A 297 -16.98 27.35 11.57
CA PRO A 297 -17.02 27.87 12.93
C PRO A 297 -17.47 26.85 13.98
N GLY A 298 -16.69 26.69 15.05
CA GLY A 298 -17.01 25.79 16.17
C GLY A 298 -16.49 24.36 16.03
N THR A 299 -15.72 24.05 14.99
CA THR A 299 -15.02 22.76 14.84
C THR A 299 -13.61 22.83 15.46
N GLU A 300 -13.07 21.69 15.87
CA GLU A 300 -11.69 21.60 16.41
C GLU A 300 -10.61 21.99 15.39
N TRP A 301 -10.96 22.01 14.09
CA TRP A 301 -10.05 22.27 12.98
C TRP A 301 -10.15 23.69 12.41
N GLN A 302 -11.04 24.53 12.95
CA GLN A 302 -11.26 25.90 12.50
C GLN A 302 -9.98 26.75 12.56
N GLY A 303 -9.52 27.24 11.42
CA GLY A 303 -8.35 28.12 11.31
C GLY A 303 -7.00 27.39 11.27
N LEU A 304 -7.00 26.04 11.33
CA LEU A 304 -5.80 25.23 11.16
C LEU A 304 -5.56 24.98 9.67
N CYS A 305 -4.84 25.88 9.02
CA CYS A 305 -4.16 25.62 7.75
C CYS A 305 -2.71 25.24 8.07
N GLY A 306 -2.32 23.98 7.91
CA GLY A 306 -0.96 23.56 8.27
C GLY A 306 -0.47 22.35 7.49
N GLN A 307 0.69 22.51 6.84
CA GLN A 307 1.57 21.39 6.49
C GLN A 307 2.06 20.78 7.79
N VAL A 308 1.85 19.48 7.97
CA VAL A 308 2.61 18.70 8.94
C VAL A 308 3.84 18.21 8.16
N GLU A 309 5.03 18.70 8.53
CA GLU A 309 6.33 18.25 7.98
C GLU A 309 6.70 16.83 8.43
#